data_AF-A0A9Q0XR86-F1
#
_entry.id   AF-A0A9Q0XR86-F1
#
_cell.length_a   1.000
_cell.length_b   1.000
_cell.length_c   1.000
_cell.angle_alpha   90.00
_cell.angle_beta   90.00
_cell.angle_gamma   90.00
#
_symmetry.space_group_name_H-M   'P 1'
#
loop_
_entity.id
_entity.type
_entity.pdbx_description
1 polymer ?
#
loop_
_entity_poly.entity_id
_entity_poly.type
_entity_poly.pdbx_seq_one_letter_code
_entity_poly.pdbx_strand_id
1 'polypeptide(L)'
;MAPKKGQGAGKGKQPAQKRQRPANPVAELPSGEEGEESWPIWLELESRLIALEAAKGVGGAAGSRPSKARKRAQLKEVASNLSARFAVLEGMEAAQLAHAASTATPAALMGPQAAPGHGDGEAASQGDEASGRESSDAALAPEIASTTQGLSQQWPLPIEHLQRFLVHLHRKGLAPASLQGNLAALAFYAKLKGHNDTTGDFRVRGMIAGWSRERGTIADDRFPLTPQLLVRMGAHWPRVCRDASEVSLFRAASLLAFFGALRVSEMVAASWGDKSFRALTVTDVTITTTCLTVRVRRSKTDQQGRGAVLTLGPCSVEAICPVRAMSDYLACRGPVAGYLFQHTDGTPLTKFQFGTLAGKVLQQLGVGSLRFGTHSFRIGAASTAAALGYPRGDIRSCRESRARVVFLGHSYVYWAEKFARRSGWGPNLGLGNSAVVDWRGKRGMRWREFRGAAWAAAQGQPPDILLVHLGGNDLTAQTGKSLILEILRDFAAWKALFPASRIVWSTLIPRQTWQADCDPQKLNRSRRGVNQEVCRAVSREFGAVVGHPEFGVRRTELYRPNGVHLSDAGMELFLRDIQRGLAAELATLDGEPGP
;
A
#
# COMPACT_ATOMS: atom_id res chain seq x y z
N MET A 1 50.19 -46.77 -21.75
CA MET A 1 49.17 -47.78 -22.11
C MET A 1 47.84 -47.07 -22.35
N ALA A 2 47.31 -47.15 -23.57
CA ALA A 2 45.91 -46.88 -23.92
C ALA A 2 45.08 -48.20 -23.71
N PRO A 3 43.73 -48.27 -23.84
CA PRO A 3 42.85 -47.72 -24.92
C PRO A 3 41.62 -46.90 -24.40
N LYS A 4 41.05 -45.89 -25.11
CA LYS A 4 40.07 -45.87 -26.26
C LYS A 4 38.72 -46.54 -25.89
N LYS A 5 37.48 -46.04 -26.09
CA LYS A 5 36.74 -45.17 -27.07
C LYS A 5 35.46 -44.64 -26.36
N GLY A 6 34.70 -43.61 -26.79
CA GLY A 6 34.39 -43.25 -28.17
C GLY A 6 33.75 -41.86 -28.41
N GLN A 7 33.65 -41.59 -29.71
CA GLN A 7 33.15 -40.44 -30.49
C GLN A 7 31.62 -40.28 -30.34
N GLY A 8 30.92 -39.21 -30.75
CA GLY A 8 31.14 -37.99 -31.55
C GLY A 8 29.83 -37.15 -31.40
N ALA A 9 29.52 -36.04 -32.07
CA ALA A 9 30.11 -35.28 -33.16
C ALA A 9 29.50 -33.87 -33.09
N GLY A 10 30.25 -32.83 -33.48
CA GLY A 10 29.74 -31.48 -33.68
C GLY A 10 29.35 -31.21 -35.14
N LYS A 11 28.61 -30.11 -35.34
CA LYS A 11 28.37 -29.27 -36.54
C LYS A 11 26.91 -28.75 -36.46
N GLY A 12 26.54 -27.52 -36.77
CA GLY A 12 27.19 -26.34 -37.32
C GLY A 12 26.09 -25.28 -37.51
N LYS A 13 26.41 -24.00 -37.29
CA LYS A 13 25.56 -22.86 -37.63
C LYS A 13 25.71 -22.52 -39.11
N GLN A 14 24.61 -22.31 -39.85
CA GLN A 14 24.47 -21.35 -40.97
C GLN A 14 23.01 -21.30 -41.51
N PRO A 15 22.59 -20.36 -42.39
CA PRO A 15 21.82 -19.16 -42.02
C PRO A 15 20.43 -19.04 -42.69
N ALA A 16 19.81 -17.87 -42.52
CA ALA A 16 18.44 -17.46 -42.86
C ALA A 16 17.91 -17.79 -44.28
N GLN A 17 16.60 -18.07 -44.35
CA GLN A 17 15.80 -17.94 -45.58
C GLN A 17 14.51 -17.13 -45.32
N LYS A 18 14.40 -16.03 -46.09
CA LYS A 18 13.16 -15.27 -46.36
C LYS A 18 12.09 -16.21 -46.93
N ARG A 19 10.86 -16.17 -46.40
CA ARG A 19 9.67 -16.65 -47.10
C ARG A 19 8.55 -15.61 -47.10
N GLN A 20 8.36 -15.09 -48.31
CA GLN A 20 7.23 -14.48 -48.99
C GLN A 20 5.88 -14.37 -48.27
N ARG A 21 5.29 -13.16 -48.36
CA ARG A 21 3.85 -12.89 -48.23
C ARG A 21 3.08 -13.54 -49.39
N PRO A 22 1.93 -14.19 -49.16
CA PRO A 22 0.90 -14.32 -50.17
C PRO A 22 -0.07 -13.13 -50.12
N ALA A 23 -0.57 -12.78 -51.31
CA ALA A 23 -1.48 -11.68 -51.60
C ALA A 23 -2.93 -11.94 -51.15
N ASN A 24 -3.67 -10.85 -50.96
CA ASN A 24 -5.13 -10.81 -50.79
C ASN A 24 -5.87 -11.55 -51.92
N PRO A 25 -7.11 -11.98 -51.64
CA PRO A 25 -8.21 -11.67 -52.53
C PRO A 25 -9.24 -10.78 -51.83
N VAL A 26 -9.59 -9.71 -52.54
CA VAL A 26 -10.76 -8.87 -52.33
C VAL A 26 -12.00 -9.74 -52.55
N ALA A 27 -12.97 -9.69 -51.62
CA ALA A 27 -14.30 -10.26 -51.83
C ALA A 27 -15.34 -9.16 -51.58
N GLU A 28 -16.22 -9.02 -52.56
CA GLU A 28 -17.22 -7.98 -52.76
C GLU A 28 -18.34 -8.00 -51.70
N LEU A 29 -18.89 -6.81 -51.44
CA LEU A 29 -20.07 -6.54 -50.61
C LEU A 29 -21.35 -6.86 -51.38
N PRO A 30 -22.40 -7.43 -50.75
CA PRO A 30 -23.77 -7.23 -51.21
C PRO A 30 -24.38 -6.00 -50.55
N SER A 31 -24.91 -5.14 -51.42
CA SER A 31 -25.90 -4.10 -51.20
C SER A 31 -27.19 -4.65 -50.55
N GLY A 32 -27.72 -3.95 -49.56
CA GLY A 32 -29.06 -4.19 -49.00
C GLY A 32 -29.44 -3.07 -48.04
N GLU A 33 -30.48 -2.34 -48.41
CA GLU A 33 -31.01 -1.12 -47.80
C GLU A 33 -31.67 -1.32 -46.43
N GLU A 34 -31.52 -0.28 -45.60
CA GLU A 34 -32.44 0.34 -44.63
C GLU A 34 -33.13 -0.49 -43.52
N GLY A 35 -33.01 0.06 -42.31
CA GLY A 35 -33.68 -0.39 -41.09
C GLY A 35 -33.02 0.19 -39.85
N GLU A 36 -33.15 1.50 -39.66
CA GLU A 36 -32.79 2.22 -38.44
C GLU A 36 -33.60 1.67 -37.25
N GLU A 37 -32.95 1.04 -36.28
CA GLU A 37 -33.46 0.95 -34.91
C GLU A 37 -32.27 0.84 -33.93
N SER A 38 -32.02 1.96 -33.25
CA SER A 38 -31.00 2.17 -32.22
C SER A 38 -31.18 1.19 -31.05
N TRP A 39 -30.16 0.38 -30.75
CA TRP A 39 -30.29 -0.71 -29.80
C TRP A 39 -29.97 -0.33 -28.32
N PRO A 40 -30.81 -0.66 -27.31
CA PRO A 40 -30.75 -0.09 -25.96
C PRO A 40 -29.73 -0.72 -24.99
N ILE A 41 -29.27 -1.97 -25.14
CA ILE A 41 -28.51 -2.61 -24.03
C ILE A 41 -27.06 -2.12 -23.87
N TRP A 42 -26.50 -1.47 -24.88
CA TRP A 42 -25.16 -0.87 -24.78
C TRP A 42 -25.19 0.46 -24.05
N LEU A 43 -26.20 1.30 -24.35
CA LEU A 43 -26.57 2.46 -23.53
C LEU A 43 -26.96 2.04 -22.11
N GLU A 44 -27.60 0.88 -21.94
CA GLU A 44 -27.92 0.29 -20.63
C GLU A 44 -26.65 -0.20 -19.91
N LEU A 45 -25.67 -0.81 -20.58
CA LEU A 45 -24.42 -1.28 -19.97
C LEU A 45 -23.51 -0.12 -19.58
N GLU A 46 -23.41 0.90 -20.44
CA GLU A 46 -22.66 2.12 -20.20
C GLU A 46 -23.36 2.99 -19.12
N SER A 47 -24.69 3.16 -19.19
CA SER A 47 -25.49 3.78 -18.12
C SER A 47 -25.46 2.99 -16.83
N ARG A 48 -25.40 1.65 -16.84
CA ARG A 48 -25.29 0.82 -15.63
C ARG A 48 -23.89 0.84 -15.05
N LEU A 49 -22.84 1.01 -15.87
CA LEU A 49 -21.47 1.29 -15.40
C LEU A 49 -21.41 2.66 -14.73
N ILE A 50 -22.00 3.69 -15.36
CA ILE A 50 -22.13 5.05 -14.81
C ILE A 50 -22.99 5.05 -13.54
N ALA A 51 -24.10 4.30 -13.51
CA ALA A 51 -24.98 4.17 -12.34
C ALA A 51 -24.34 3.32 -11.22
N LEU A 52 -23.50 2.33 -11.52
CA LEU A 52 -22.70 1.60 -10.53
C LEU A 52 -21.57 2.45 -9.95
N GLU A 53 -21.07 3.42 -10.71
CA GLU A 53 -20.15 4.45 -10.25
C GLU A 53 -20.86 5.51 -9.39
N ALA A 54 -22.11 5.87 -9.73
CA ALA A 54 -22.95 6.81 -8.97
C ALA A 54 -23.57 6.20 -7.69
N ALA A 55 -23.97 4.92 -7.70
CA ALA A 55 -24.59 4.23 -6.56
C ALA A 55 -23.61 3.92 -5.41
N LYS A 56 -22.29 4.10 -5.61
CA LYS A 56 -21.32 4.18 -4.50
C LYS A 56 -21.48 5.46 -3.67
N GLY A 57 -22.33 6.41 -4.08
CA GLY A 57 -22.44 7.75 -3.54
C GLY A 57 -23.62 8.07 -2.61
N VAL A 58 -24.60 7.19 -2.36
CA VAL A 58 -25.80 7.61 -1.59
C VAL A 58 -26.28 6.56 -0.57
N GLY A 59 -26.35 6.95 0.70
CA GLY A 59 -27.17 6.32 1.74
C GLY A 59 -26.43 5.94 3.03
N GLY A 60 -26.55 6.77 4.08
CA GLY A 60 -26.08 6.47 5.44
C GLY A 60 -27.24 6.23 6.42
N ALA A 61 -27.01 5.38 7.43
CA ALA A 61 -27.52 5.49 8.80
C ALA A 61 -26.80 4.48 9.71
N ALA A 62 -26.65 4.84 10.98
CA ALA A 62 -25.67 4.33 11.95
C ALA A 62 -26.00 2.98 12.62
N GLY A 63 -24.97 2.36 13.21
CA GLY A 63 -25.10 1.51 14.40
C GLY A 63 -25.08 -0.01 14.20
N SER A 64 -23.96 -0.63 14.62
CA SER A 64 -23.69 -2.08 14.78
C SER A 64 -23.39 -2.90 13.51
N ARG A 65 -22.25 -3.62 13.54
CA ARG A 65 -21.80 -4.52 12.45
C ARG A 65 -22.83 -5.64 12.22
N PRO A 66 -23.42 -5.80 11.02
CA PRO A 66 -24.28 -6.94 10.75
C PRO A 66 -23.41 -8.17 10.42
N SER A 67 -23.70 -9.29 11.07
CA SER A 67 -23.09 -10.59 10.76
C SER A 67 -23.34 -10.97 9.29
N LYS A 68 -22.54 -11.90 8.74
CA LYS A 68 -22.64 -12.37 7.33
C LYS A 68 -24.08 -12.74 6.92
N ALA A 69 -24.93 -13.15 7.86
CA ALA A 69 -26.34 -13.46 7.63
C ALA A 69 -27.20 -12.23 7.30
N ARG A 70 -26.95 -11.07 7.94
CA ARG A 70 -27.73 -9.85 7.73
C ARG A 70 -27.34 -9.08 6.46
N LYS A 71 -26.07 -9.19 6.00
CA LYS A 71 -25.67 -8.79 4.63
C LYS A 71 -26.36 -9.64 3.55
N ARG A 72 -26.56 -10.93 3.81
CA ARG A 72 -27.27 -11.85 2.90
C ARG A 72 -28.79 -11.63 2.92
N ALA A 73 -29.36 -11.22 4.05
CA ALA A 73 -30.75 -10.81 4.19
C ALA A 73 -31.03 -9.47 3.49
N GLN A 74 -30.17 -8.45 3.65
CA GLN A 74 -30.28 -7.18 2.90
C GLN A 74 -30.13 -7.37 1.39
N LEU A 75 -29.24 -8.26 0.93
CA LEU A 75 -29.13 -8.61 -0.49
C LEU A 75 -30.36 -9.37 -1.01
N LYS A 76 -31.01 -10.20 -0.19
CA LYS A 76 -32.27 -10.86 -0.52
C LYS A 76 -33.45 -9.87 -0.54
N GLU A 77 -33.48 -8.90 0.35
CA GLU A 77 -34.52 -7.86 0.43
C GLU A 77 -34.42 -6.88 -0.75
N VAL A 78 -33.20 -6.49 -1.14
CA VAL A 78 -32.94 -5.71 -2.37
C VAL A 78 -33.31 -6.52 -3.62
N ALA A 79 -33.01 -7.82 -3.66
CA ALA A 79 -33.41 -8.70 -4.77
C ALA A 79 -34.94 -8.90 -4.83
N SER A 80 -35.62 -9.00 -3.68
CA SER A 80 -37.09 -9.12 -3.57
C SER A 80 -37.80 -7.83 -4.01
N ASN A 81 -37.29 -6.67 -3.59
CA ASN A 81 -37.82 -5.36 -4.00
C ASN A 81 -37.56 -5.05 -5.48
N LEU A 82 -36.48 -5.58 -6.06
CA LEU A 82 -36.23 -5.52 -7.51
C LEU A 82 -37.18 -6.46 -8.27
N SER A 83 -37.41 -7.67 -7.78
CA SER A 83 -38.34 -8.62 -8.41
C SER A 83 -39.79 -8.13 -8.39
N ALA A 84 -40.22 -7.47 -7.31
CA ALA A 84 -41.56 -6.88 -7.20
C ALA A 84 -41.76 -5.66 -8.11
N ARG A 85 -40.72 -4.86 -8.37
CA ARG A 85 -40.77 -3.74 -9.33
C ARG A 85 -40.75 -4.20 -10.79
N PHE A 86 -40.18 -5.38 -11.08
CA PHE A 86 -40.23 -6.00 -12.40
C PHE A 86 -41.62 -6.58 -12.73
N ALA A 87 -42.34 -7.16 -11.74
CA ALA A 87 -43.71 -7.65 -11.95
C ALA A 87 -44.73 -6.54 -12.28
N VAL A 88 -44.48 -5.29 -11.84
CA VAL A 88 -45.29 -4.12 -12.20
C VAL A 88 -44.98 -3.62 -13.61
N LEU A 89 -43.75 -3.79 -14.09
CA LEU A 89 -43.34 -3.38 -15.43
C LEU A 89 -43.76 -4.38 -16.52
N GLU A 90 -43.71 -5.68 -16.24
CA GLU A 90 -44.23 -6.73 -17.14
C GLU A 90 -45.76 -6.64 -17.33
N GLY A 91 -46.49 -6.15 -16.31
CA GLY A 91 -47.94 -5.91 -16.40
C GLY A 91 -48.33 -4.65 -17.20
N MET A 92 -47.43 -3.66 -17.33
CA MET A 92 -47.72 -2.42 -18.06
C MET A 92 -47.50 -2.55 -19.57
N GLU A 93 -46.56 -3.40 -20.01
CA GLU A 93 -46.35 -3.68 -21.44
C GLU A 93 -47.52 -4.45 -22.06
N ALA A 94 -48.21 -5.33 -21.31
CA ALA A 94 -49.38 -6.04 -21.82
C ALA A 94 -50.60 -5.12 -22.07
N ALA A 95 -50.75 -4.04 -21.29
CA ALA A 95 -51.86 -3.09 -21.44
C ALA A 95 -51.61 -2.06 -22.57
N GLN A 96 -50.35 -1.74 -22.87
CA GLN A 96 -50.00 -0.78 -23.92
C GLN A 96 -49.86 -1.42 -25.32
N LEU A 97 -49.56 -2.72 -25.39
CA LEU A 97 -49.59 -3.48 -26.65
C LEU A 97 -51.00 -3.80 -27.16
N ALA A 98 -52.02 -3.78 -26.30
CA ALA A 98 -53.42 -3.97 -26.72
C ALA A 98 -54.05 -2.69 -27.34
N HIS A 99 -53.55 -1.50 -27.00
CA HIS A 99 -54.14 -0.23 -27.47
C HIS A 99 -53.55 0.23 -28.81
N ALA A 100 -52.27 -0.08 -29.09
CA ALA A 100 -51.58 0.32 -30.31
C ALA A 100 -51.90 -0.55 -31.54
N ALA A 101 -52.52 -1.73 -31.37
CA ALA A 101 -52.84 -2.65 -32.46
C ALA A 101 -54.22 -2.43 -33.12
N SER A 102 -55.01 -1.43 -32.70
CA SER A 102 -56.39 -1.24 -33.19
C SER A 102 -56.59 -0.09 -34.20
N THR A 103 -55.59 0.74 -34.50
CA THR A 103 -55.85 1.95 -35.32
C THR A 103 -54.76 2.27 -36.36
N ALA A 104 -54.75 1.51 -37.45
CA ALA A 104 -54.38 1.96 -38.80
C ALA A 104 -55.29 1.15 -39.78
N THR A 105 -56.14 1.72 -40.64
CA THR A 105 -55.92 2.56 -41.85
C THR A 105 -57.32 2.92 -42.46
N PRO A 106 -57.50 3.49 -43.67
CA PRO A 106 -57.07 4.77 -44.30
C PRO A 106 -58.25 5.58 -44.92
N ALA A 107 -58.05 6.86 -45.34
CA ALA A 107 -58.44 7.43 -46.66
C ALA A 107 -58.50 8.99 -46.73
N ALA A 108 -57.78 9.50 -47.75
CA ALA A 108 -58.18 10.50 -48.77
C ALA A 108 -58.39 12.03 -48.48
N LEU A 109 -57.61 12.79 -49.27
CA LEU A 109 -57.97 13.94 -50.14
C LEU A 109 -57.91 15.42 -49.64
N MET A 110 -57.11 16.17 -50.43
CA MET A 110 -57.11 17.61 -50.76
C MET A 110 -56.54 18.63 -49.76
N GLY A 111 -55.45 19.31 -50.18
CA GLY A 111 -54.94 20.56 -49.59
C GLY A 111 -55.62 21.80 -50.21
N PRO A 112 -54.94 22.98 -50.35
CA PRO A 112 -53.68 23.41 -49.74
C PRO A 112 -53.69 24.90 -49.26
N GLN A 113 -52.52 25.36 -48.77
CA GLN A 113 -51.97 26.74 -48.75
C GLN A 113 -52.43 27.76 -47.68
N ALA A 114 -51.46 28.21 -46.86
CA ALA A 114 -50.81 29.54 -46.90
C ALA A 114 -50.45 30.10 -45.49
N ALA A 115 -49.18 30.45 -45.31
CA ALA A 115 -48.63 31.32 -44.25
C ALA A 115 -49.02 32.81 -44.52
N PRO A 116 -48.61 33.88 -43.77
CA PRO A 116 -47.49 33.98 -42.81
C PRO A 116 -47.67 34.98 -41.62
N GLY A 117 -46.59 35.22 -40.85
CA GLY A 117 -46.37 36.43 -40.04
C GLY A 117 -46.18 36.16 -38.54
N HIS A 118 -44.95 36.21 -38.00
CA HIS A 118 -44.22 37.38 -37.48
C HIS A 118 -44.75 37.94 -36.14
N GLY A 119 -43.85 38.09 -35.16
CA GLY A 119 -43.98 39.10 -34.10
C GLY A 119 -43.62 38.65 -32.68
N ASP A 120 -42.33 38.74 -32.37
CA ASP A 120 -41.65 39.18 -31.14
C ASP A 120 -42.38 39.42 -29.79
N GLY A 121 -41.64 39.11 -28.72
CA GLY A 121 -41.84 39.55 -27.32
C GLY A 121 -41.87 38.37 -26.34
N GLU A 122 -41.21 38.32 -25.18
CA GLU A 122 -40.42 39.27 -24.42
C GLU A 122 -39.74 38.50 -23.26
N ALA A 123 -38.56 38.96 -22.84
CA ALA A 123 -37.90 38.88 -21.52
C ALA A 123 -38.04 37.68 -20.53
N ALA A 124 -36.84 37.31 -20.05
CA ALA A 124 -36.44 36.97 -18.67
C ALA A 124 -36.72 35.56 -18.10
N SER A 125 -35.66 34.78 -17.88
CA SER A 125 -34.96 34.71 -16.57
C SER A 125 -34.10 33.44 -16.40
N GLN A 126 -32.96 33.61 -15.72
CA GLN A 126 -32.21 32.63 -14.91
C GLN A 126 -31.46 31.46 -15.57
N GLY A 127 -30.19 31.31 -15.17
CA GLY A 127 -29.62 30.00 -14.82
C GLY A 127 -28.44 29.49 -15.64
N ASP A 128 -27.28 29.49 -14.99
CA ASP A 128 -26.26 28.42 -14.96
C ASP A 128 -25.41 28.00 -16.18
N GLU A 129 -24.10 28.01 -15.89
CA GLU A 129 -23.04 27.03 -16.12
C GLU A 129 -23.06 26.04 -17.31
N ALA A 130 -21.83 25.81 -17.80
CA ALA A 130 -21.35 24.61 -18.50
C ALA A 130 -21.53 24.56 -20.02
N SER A 131 -20.64 25.25 -20.75
CA SER A 131 -20.30 24.87 -22.12
C SER A 131 -18.80 24.54 -22.22
N GLY A 132 -18.51 23.32 -22.68
CA GLY A 132 -17.13 22.90 -22.97
C GLY A 132 -16.83 21.44 -22.67
N ARG A 133 -17.71 20.49 -23.01
CA ARG A 133 -17.37 19.05 -23.08
C ARG A 133 -18.30 18.16 -23.91
N GLU A 134 -19.23 18.70 -24.70
CA GLU A 134 -20.14 17.90 -25.54
C GLU A 134 -19.56 17.49 -26.90
N SER A 135 -18.37 17.94 -27.29
CA SER A 135 -17.85 17.69 -28.64
C SER A 135 -17.06 16.37 -28.83
N SER A 136 -16.93 15.50 -27.81
CA SER A 136 -16.22 14.21 -27.94
C SER A 136 -17.10 12.97 -27.93
N ASP A 137 -18.36 13.05 -27.48
CA ASP A 137 -19.24 11.87 -27.35
C ASP A 137 -20.04 11.58 -28.63
N ALA A 138 -20.35 12.61 -29.44
CA ALA A 138 -21.10 12.44 -30.69
C ALA A 138 -20.31 11.74 -31.82
N ALA A 139 -18.97 11.69 -31.72
CA ALA A 139 -18.12 11.08 -32.74
C ALA A 139 -18.02 9.55 -32.66
N LEU A 140 -18.48 8.93 -31.55
CA LEU A 140 -18.34 7.49 -31.29
C LEU A 140 -19.53 6.64 -31.73
N ALA A 141 -20.71 7.24 -31.86
CA ALA A 141 -21.96 6.53 -32.19
C ALA A 141 -21.98 5.89 -33.61
N PRO A 142 -21.54 6.56 -34.70
CA PRO A 142 -21.63 5.99 -36.04
C PRO A 142 -20.58 4.90 -36.31
N GLU A 143 -19.44 4.93 -35.63
CA GLU A 143 -18.34 3.98 -35.84
C GLU A 143 -18.61 2.63 -35.15
N ILE A 144 -19.32 2.66 -34.02
CA ILE A 144 -19.79 1.46 -33.29
C ILE A 144 -20.83 0.69 -34.11
N ALA A 145 -21.73 1.40 -34.80
CA ALA A 145 -22.76 0.80 -35.66
C ALA A 145 -22.17 -0.07 -36.79
N SER A 146 -21.00 0.31 -37.34
CA SER A 146 -20.33 -0.45 -38.39
C SER A 146 -19.67 -1.77 -37.90
N THR A 147 -19.37 -1.88 -36.61
CA THR A 147 -18.57 -3.00 -36.06
C THR A 147 -19.44 -4.15 -35.50
N THR A 148 -20.74 -3.91 -35.33
CA THR A 148 -21.67 -4.80 -34.59
C THR A 148 -22.80 -5.41 -35.41
N GLN A 149 -22.84 -5.21 -36.74
CA GLN A 149 -23.81 -5.89 -37.60
C GLN A 149 -23.75 -7.43 -37.41
N GLY A 150 -24.88 -8.02 -37.02
CA GLY A 150 -25.13 -9.47 -37.04
C GLY A 150 -24.76 -10.30 -35.79
N LEU A 151 -24.62 -9.72 -34.60
CA LEU A 151 -24.24 -10.45 -33.38
C LEU A 151 -25.43 -10.74 -32.43
N SER A 152 -25.58 -11.99 -31.97
CA SER A 152 -26.73 -12.45 -31.14
C SER A 152 -26.65 -12.03 -29.67
N GLN A 153 -27.78 -11.66 -29.06
CA GLN A 153 -27.87 -11.20 -27.67
C GLN A 153 -27.84 -12.38 -26.68
N GLN A 154 -26.69 -13.01 -26.49
CA GLN A 154 -26.57 -14.22 -25.65
C GLN A 154 -25.63 -14.00 -24.48
N TRP A 155 -26.05 -14.50 -23.31
CA TRP A 155 -25.24 -14.59 -22.12
C TRP A 155 -25.23 -16.05 -21.61
N PRO A 156 -24.07 -16.67 -21.33
CA PRO A 156 -22.71 -16.11 -21.26
C PRO A 156 -22.19 -15.55 -22.58
N LEU A 157 -21.41 -14.46 -22.48
CA LEU A 157 -20.92 -13.71 -23.65
C LEU A 157 -20.09 -14.63 -24.56
N PRO A 158 -20.46 -14.79 -25.84
CA PRO A 158 -19.68 -15.57 -26.80
C PRO A 158 -18.25 -15.06 -26.90
N ILE A 159 -17.30 -15.96 -27.14
CA ILE A 159 -15.88 -15.62 -27.18
C ILE A 159 -15.61 -14.64 -28.33
N GLU A 160 -16.32 -14.80 -29.43
CA GLU A 160 -16.24 -13.96 -30.63
C GLU A 160 -16.62 -12.51 -30.33
N HIS A 161 -17.60 -12.29 -29.45
CA HIS A 161 -18.01 -10.94 -29.02
C HIS A 161 -16.94 -10.31 -28.14
N LEU A 162 -16.37 -11.12 -27.24
CA LEU A 162 -15.30 -10.67 -26.36
C LEU A 162 -14.04 -10.27 -27.16
N GLN A 163 -13.70 -11.04 -28.20
CA GLN A 163 -12.59 -10.73 -29.10
C GLN A 163 -12.84 -9.41 -29.85
N ARG A 164 -14.04 -9.21 -30.42
CA ARG A 164 -14.39 -7.95 -31.10
C ARG A 164 -14.34 -6.75 -30.17
N PHE A 165 -14.86 -6.89 -28.95
CA PHE A 165 -14.79 -5.85 -27.91
C PHE A 165 -13.35 -5.49 -27.55
N LEU A 166 -12.48 -6.50 -27.37
CA LEU A 166 -11.07 -6.26 -27.07
C LEU A 166 -10.33 -5.59 -28.23
N VAL A 167 -10.61 -5.99 -29.49
CA VAL A 167 -10.03 -5.34 -30.69
C VAL A 167 -10.45 -3.88 -30.76
N HIS A 168 -11.72 -3.58 -30.51
CA HIS A 168 -12.23 -2.21 -30.46
C HIS A 168 -11.50 -1.35 -29.43
N LEU A 169 -11.41 -1.83 -28.18
CA LEU A 169 -10.69 -1.12 -27.13
C LEU A 169 -9.20 -0.97 -27.44
N HIS A 170 -8.57 -1.96 -28.08
CA HIS A 170 -7.19 -1.87 -28.50
C HIS A 170 -6.99 -0.82 -29.61
N ARG A 171 -7.90 -0.74 -30.60
CA ARG A 171 -7.88 0.30 -31.65
C ARG A 171 -8.05 1.70 -31.09
N LYS A 172 -8.82 1.86 -30.00
CA LYS A 172 -8.90 3.11 -29.22
C LYS A 172 -7.61 3.44 -28.44
N GLY A 173 -6.56 2.63 -28.54
CA GLY A 173 -5.26 2.88 -27.91
C GLY A 173 -5.16 2.51 -26.43
N LEU A 174 -6.15 1.78 -25.88
CA LEU A 174 -6.12 1.37 -24.46
C LEU A 174 -4.93 0.44 -24.17
N ALA A 175 -4.40 0.56 -22.96
CA ALA A 175 -3.32 -0.30 -22.51
C ALA A 175 -3.76 -1.74 -22.26
N PRO A 176 -2.90 -2.75 -22.53
CA PRO A 176 -3.18 -4.14 -22.20
C PRO A 176 -3.61 -4.35 -20.74
N ALA A 177 -3.05 -3.57 -19.80
CA ALA A 177 -3.47 -3.58 -18.40
C ALA A 177 -4.92 -3.08 -18.19
N SER A 178 -5.35 -2.06 -18.94
CA SER A 178 -6.74 -1.58 -18.93
C SER A 178 -7.69 -2.61 -19.54
N LEU A 179 -7.27 -3.27 -20.62
CA LEU A 179 -8.02 -4.37 -21.24
C LEU A 179 -8.22 -5.54 -20.25
N GLN A 180 -7.17 -5.93 -19.52
CA GLN A 180 -7.27 -6.93 -18.45
C GLN A 180 -8.23 -6.49 -17.33
N GLY A 181 -8.26 -5.20 -16.99
CA GLY A 181 -9.22 -4.64 -16.04
C GLY A 181 -10.67 -4.78 -16.51
N ASN A 182 -10.94 -4.47 -17.77
CA ASN A 182 -12.27 -4.66 -18.38
C ASN A 182 -12.67 -6.14 -18.42
N LEU A 183 -11.75 -7.04 -18.77
CA LEU A 183 -11.99 -8.48 -18.72
C LEU A 183 -12.31 -8.97 -17.31
N ALA A 184 -11.60 -8.49 -16.29
CA ALA A 184 -11.88 -8.83 -14.91
C ALA A 184 -13.28 -8.37 -14.46
N ALA A 185 -13.76 -7.22 -14.94
CA ALA A 185 -15.11 -6.74 -14.68
C ALA A 185 -16.17 -7.64 -15.33
N LEU A 186 -15.97 -8.03 -16.59
CA LEU A 186 -16.85 -8.97 -17.29
C LEU A 186 -16.87 -10.35 -16.62
N ALA A 187 -15.71 -10.86 -16.22
CA ALA A 187 -15.58 -12.11 -15.47
C ALA A 187 -16.32 -12.07 -14.13
N PHE A 188 -16.23 -10.94 -13.42
CA PHE A 188 -16.95 -10.72 -12.16
C PHE A 188 -18.46 -10.72 -12.37
N TYR A 189 -18.94 -10.01 -13.40
CA TYR A 189 -20.36 -9.97 -13.73
C TYR A 189 -20.90 -11.36 -14.10
N ALA A 190 -20.18 -12.11 -14.93
CA ALA A 190 -20.53 -13.49 -15.29
C ALA A 190 -20.70 -14.36 -14.04
N LYS A 191 -19.72 -14.32 -13.13
CA LYS A 191 -19.74 -15.07 -11.85
C LYS A 191 -20.86 -14.63 -10.92
N LEU A 192 -21.10 -13.32 -10.82
CA LEU A 192 -22.17 -12.76 -9.99
C LEU A 192 -23.56 -13.25 -10.43
N LYS A 193 -23.74 -13.43 -11.74
CA LYS A 193 -24.97 -13.90 -12.35
C LYS A 193 -25.03 -15.43 -12.52
N GLY A 194 -24.01 -16.16 -12.05
CA GLY A 194 -23.97 -17.62 -12.12
C GLY A 194 -23.70 -18.18 -13.52
N HIS A 195 -23.20 -17.35 -14.44
CA HIS A 195 -22.89 -17.76 -15.81
C HIS A 195 -21.42 -18.19 -15.95
N ASN A 196 -21.13 -18.97 -17.00
CA ASN A 196 -19.77 -19.39 -17.32
C ASN A 196 -18.88 -18.20 -17.72
N ASP A 197 -17.68 -18.15 -17.17
CA ASP A 197 -16.68 -17.11 -17.43
C ASP A 197 -15.87 -17.44 -18.69
N THR A 198 -16.19 -16.78 -19.80
CA THR A 198 -15.51 -16.93 -21.10
C THR A 198 -14.25 -16.06 -21.23
N THR A 199 -13.98 -15.18 -20.25
CA THR A 199 -12.84 -14.24 -20.31
C THR A 199 -11.48 -14.93 -20.14
N GLY A 200 -11.47 -16.12 -19.56
CA GLY A 200 -10.29 -16.96 -19.39
C GLY A 200 -9.89 -17.76 -20.64
N ASP A 201 -10.60 -17.63 -21.76
CA ASP A 201 -10.30 -18.38 -22.97
C ASP A 201 -8.86 -18.12 -23.49
N PHE A 202 -8.24 -19.15 -24.07
CA PHE A 202 -6.85 -19.05 -24.54
C PHE A 202 -6.69 -18.03 -25.68
N ARG A 203 -7.72 -17.83 -26.51
CA ARG A 203 -7.72 -16.85 -27.61
C ARG A 203 -7.67 -15.43 -27.06
N VAL A 204 -8.50 -15.16 -26.05
CA VAL A 204 -8.55 -13.87 -25.33
C VAL A 204 -7.22 -13.57 -24.64
N ARG A 205 -6.68 -14.55 -23.90
CA ARG A 205 -5.35 -14.44 -23.28
C ARG A 205 -4.24 -14.21 -24.31
N GLY A 206 -4.31 -14.90 -25.45
CA GLY A 206 -3.37 -14.77 -26.56
C GLY A 206 -3.35 -13.36 -27.16
N MET A 207 -4.53 -12.74 -27.33
CA MET A 207 -4.65 -11.36 -27.82
C MET A 207 -3.99 -10.36 -26.86
N ILE A 208 -4.31 -10.45 -25.57
CA ILE A 208 -3.70 -9.58 -24.55
C ILE A 208 -2.17 -9.77 -24.49
N ALA A 209 -1.69 -11.01 -24.55
CA ALA A 209 -0.26 -11.32 -24.56
C ALA A 209 0.43 -10.87 -25.85
N GLY A 210 -0.26 -10.91 -27.00
CA GLY A 210 0.20 -10.38 -28.27
C GLY A 210 0.39 -8.86 -28.21
N TRP A 211 -0.65 -8.14 -27.81
CA TRP A 211 -0.60 -6.67 -27.69
C TRP A 211 0.34 -6.19 -26.60
N SER A 212 0.55 -6.98 -25.53
CA SER A 212 1.58 -6.67 -24.52
C SER A 212 2.99 -6.78 -25.10
N ARG A 213 3.24 -7.73 -26.02
CA ARG A 213 4.53 -7.89 -26.70
C ARG A 213 4.74 -6.81 -27.77
N GLU A 214 3.71 -6.51 -28.54
CA GLU A 214 3.72 -5.47 -29.57
C GLU A 214 4.00 -4.09 -28.97
N ARG A 215 3.35 -3.76 -27.85
CA ARG A 215 3.54 -2.49 -27.17
C ARG A 215 4.85 -2.41 -26.36
N GLY A 216 5.42 -3.57 -26.01
CA GLY A 216 6.55 -3.69 -25.09
C GLY A 216 6.21 -3.28 -23.65
N THR A 217 7.15 -3.53 -22.72
CA THR A 217 7.09 -2.96 -21.37
C THR A 217 7.42 -1.46 -21.42
N ILE A 218 6.39 -0.61 -21.55
CA ILE A 218 6.54 0.83 -21.36
C ILE A 218 6.85 1.07 -19.87
N ALA A 219 8.08 1.51 -19.57
CA ALA A 219 8.45 1.92 -18.23
C ALA A 219 7.62 3.15 -17.80
N ASP A 220 7.32 3.29 -16.51
CA ASP A 220 6.68 4.50 -15.98
C ASP A 220 7.60 5.69 -16.28
N ASP A 221 7.15 6.58 -17.18
CA ASP A 221 7.91 7.73 -17.67
C ASP A 221 7.73 8.96 -16.78
N ARG A 222 7.05 8.81 -15.64
CA ARG A 222 6.84 9.89 -14.69
C ARG A 222 8.12 10.25 -13.96
N PHE A 223 8.43 11.53 -13.96
CA PHE A 223 9.63 12.05 -13.30
C PHE A 223 9.48 12.04 -11.78
N PRO A 224 10.54 11.68 -11.03
CA PRO A 224 10.58 11.82 -9.58
C PRO A 224 10.54 13.30 -9.19
N LEU A 225 9.74 13.65 -8.18
CA LEU A 225 9.92 14.94 -7.50
C LEU A 225 11.20 14.88 -6.66
N THR A 226 11.98 15.96 -6.64
CA THR A 226 13.20 16.06 -5.82
C THR A 226 12.99 17.03 -4.66
N PRO A 227 13.77 16.93 -3.57
CA PRO A 227 13.71 17.92 -2.47
C PRO A 227 13.90 19.35 -2.96
N GLN A 228 14.78 19.59 -3.94
CA GLN A 228 15.00 20.91 -4.54
C GLN A 228 13.76 21.42 -5.26
N LEU A 229 13.05 20.52 -5.96
CA LEU A 229 11.81 20.87 -6.64
C LEU A 229 10.69 21.19 -5.63
N LEU A 230 10.61 20.47 -4.50
CA LEU A 230 9.67 20.78 -3.42
C LEU A 230 9.92 22.15 -2.78
N VAL A 231 11.18 22.55 -2.59
CA VAL A 231 11.53 23.91 -2.14
C VAL A 231 10.99 24.94 -3.12
N ARG A 232 11.23 24.75 -4.42
CA ARG A 232 10.76 25.66 -5.48
C ARG A 232 9.23 25.71 -5.57
N MET A 233 8.55 24.56 -5.45
CA MET A 233 7.09 24.47 -5.37
C MET A 233 6.57 25.26 -4.17
N GLY A 234 7.22 25.14 -3.02
CA GLY A 234 6.97 25.91 -1.80
C GLY A 234 6.85 27.41 -2.05
N ALA A 235 7.78 27.97 -2.82
CA ALA A 235 7.81 29.38 -3.18
C ALA A 235 6.77 29.80 -4.23
N HIS A 236 6.19 28.85 -4.96
CA HIS A 236 5.25 29.11 -6.06
C HIS A 236 3.78 28.88 -5.69
N TRP A 237 3.48 28.17 -4.59
CA TRP A 237 2.11 28.01 -4.11
C TRP A 237 1.33 29.34 -3.99
N PRO A 238 1.92 30.44 -3.47
CA PRO A 238 1.20 31.72 -3.38
C PRO A 238 0.78 32.34 -4.72
N ARG A 239 1.33 31.88 -5.84
CA ARG A 239 0.97 32.36 -7.20
C ARG A 239 -0.21 31.61 -7.81
N VAL A 240 -0.57 30.46 -7.23
CA VAL A 240 -1.58 29.55 -7.78
C VAL A 240 -2.76 29.39 -6.82
N CYS A 241 -2.50 29.43 -5.52
CA CYS A 241 -3.52 29.40 -4.48
C CYS A 241 -4.17 30.78 -4.29
N ARG A 242 -5.43 30.77 -3.85
CA ARG A 242 -6.27 31.94 -3.60
C ARG A 242 -5.83 32.74 -2.37
N ASP A 243 -5.46 32.03 -1.30
CA ASP A 243 -5.12 32.64 -0.01
C ASP A 243 -4.03 31.84 0.73
N ALA A 244 -3.57 32.39 1.86
CA ALA A 244 -2.51 31.80 2.68
C ALA A 244 -2.91 30.44 3.32
N SER A 245 -4.19 30.23 3.60
CA SER A 245 -4.67 28.96 4.16
C SER A 245 -4.62 27.84 3.12
N GLU A 246 -4.97 28.16 1.87
CA GLU A 246 -4.89 27.25 0.74
C GLU A 246 -3.41 26.94 0.41
N VAL A 247 -2.51 27.93 0.51
CA VAL A 247 -1.06 27.71 0.41
C VAL A 247 -0.59 26.70 1.47
N SER A 248 -0.98 26.88 2.74
CA SER A 248 -0.64 25.96 3.82
C SER A 248 -1.19 24.56 3.60
N LEU A 249 -2.44 24.43 3.11
CA LEU A 249 -3.08 23.17 2.76
C LEU A 249 -2.28 22.39 1.71
N PHE A 250 -2.00 22.99 0.55
CA PHE A 250 -1.30 22.32 -0.54
C PHE A 250 0.16 22.04 -0.20
N ARG A 251 0.81 22.93 0.55
CA ARG A 251 2.18 22.72 1.04
C ARG A 251 2.25 21.53 1.99
N ALA A 252 1.38 21.47 3.00
CA ALA A 252 1.31 20.38 3.95
C ALA A 252 1.00 19.04 3.27
N ALA A 253 0.01 19.01 2.37
CA ALA A 253 -0.34 17.83 1.60
C ALA A 253 0.81 17.33 0.71
N SER A 254 1.52 18.25 0.05
CA SER A 254 2.65 17.90 -0.83
C SER A 254 3.83 17.32 -0.06
N LEU A 255 4.18 17.93 1.07
CA LEU A 255 5.28 17.46 1.90
C LEU A 255 4.94 16.14 2.60
N LEU A 256 3.71 15.96 3.08
CA LEU A 256 3.29 14.68 3.65
C LEU A 256 3.26 13.57 2.58
N ALA A 257 2.84 13.87 1.34
CA ALA A 257 2.85 12.90 0.24
C ALA A 257 4.28 12.45 -0.10
N PHE A 258 5.24 13.37 -0.08
CA PHE A 258 6.65 13.08 -0.33
C PHE A 258 7.32 12.35 0.84
N PHE A 259 7.43 13.00 2.00
CA PHE A 259 8.17 12.46 3.14
C PHE A 259 7.54 11.20 3.72
N GLY A 260 6.22 11.05 3.62
CA GLY A 260 5.55 9.82 4.00
C GLY A 260 5.50 8.74 2.92
N ALA A 261 6.05 9.00 1.73
CA ALA A 261 5.94 8.13 0.56
C ALA A 261 4.50 7.62 0.35
N LEU A 262 3.52 8.48 0.62
CA LEU A 262 2.10 8.15 0.65
C LEU A 262 1.52 8.15 -0.76
N ARG A 263 0.48 7.34 -1.01
CA ARG A 263 -0.29 7.47 -2.24
C ARG A 263 -1.26 8.59 -1.96
N VAL A 264 -1.38 9.55 -2.88
CA VAL A 264 -2.30 10.68 -2.70
C VAL A 264 -3.72 10.19 -2.37
N SER A 265 -4.18 9.09 -2.98
CA SER A 265 -5.49 8.48 -2.67
C SER A 265 -5.66 7.91 -1.26
N GLU A 266 -4.59 7.78 -0.48
CA GLU A 266 -4.65 7.39 0.93
C GLU A 266 -4.79 8.62 1.84
N MET A 267 -4.46 9.80 1.33
CA MET A 267 -4.41 11.06 2.09
C MET A 267 -5.61 11.97 1.82
N VAL A 268 -6.07 12.05 0.57
CA VAL A 268 -7.07 13.02 0.12
C VAL A 268 -8.32 12.30 -0.39
N ALA A 269 -9.46 12.99 -0.38
CA ALA A 269 -10.75 12.43 -0.77
C ALA A 269 -10.80 12.04 -2.25
N ALA A 270 -11.62 11.05 -2.58
CA ALA A 270 -11.81 10.63 -3.97
C ALA A 270 -12.56 11.68 -4.80
N SER A 271 -13.56 12.32 -4.19
CA SER A 271 -14.40 13.36 -4.78
C SER A 271 -14.94 14.28 -3.70
N TRP A 272 -15.58 15.39 -4.09
CA TRP A 272 -16.17 16.37 -3.17
C TRP A 272 -17.25 15.75 -2.27
N GLY A 273 -18.04 14.82 -2.79
CA GLY A 273 -19.10 14.10 -2.06
C GLY A 273 -18.62 12.86 -1.31
N ASP A 274 -17.31 12.65 -1.16
CA ASP A 274 -16.78 11.46 -0.48
C ASP A 274 -17.16 11.46 1.01
N LYS A 275 -18.05 10.55 1.39
CA LYS A 275 -18.45 10.29 2.78
C LYS A 275 -17.88 8.98 3.32
N SER A 276 -16.94 8.37 2.59
CA SER A 276 -16.38 7.07 2.95
C SER A 276 -15.37 7.17 4.10
N PHE A 277 -14.85 8.37 4.39
CA PHE A 277 -13.78 8.62 5.36
C PHE A 277 -12.57 7.69 5.17
N ARG A 278 -12.30 7.29 3.92
CA ARG A 278 -11.17 6.42 3.60
C ARG A 278 -9.85 7.18 3.57
N ALA A 279 -9.90 8.46 3.21
CA ALA A 279 -8.77 9.38 3.32
C ALA A 279 -8.46 9.70 4.79
N LEU A 280 -7.30 10.33 5.05
CA LEU A 280 -6.89 10.70 6.41
C LEU A 280 -7.88 11.67 7.05
N THR A 281 -8.17 11.46 8.33
CA THR A 281 -8.91 12.42 9.17
C THR A 281 -7.98 13.09 10.16
N VAL A 282 -8.42 14.20 10.76
CA VAL A 282 -7.62 14.93 11.76
C VAL A 282 -7.21 14.03 12.95
N THR A 283 -8.07 13.08 13.33
CA THR A 283 -7.81 12.10 14.39
C THR A 283 -6.75 11.05 14.06
N ASP A 284 -6.37 10.93 12.78
CA ASP A 284 -5.30 10.01 12.38
C ASP A 284 -3.91 10.66 12.52
N VAL A 285 -3.84 11.93 12.93
CA VAL A 285 -2.59 12.69 13.01
C VAL A 285 -2.37 13.21 14.42
N THR A 286 -1.15 13.01 14.91
CA THR A 286 -0.66 13.60 16.16
C THR A 286 0.62 14.35 15.86
N ILE A 287 0.71 15.60 16.30
CA ILE A 287 1.90 16.44 16.12
C ILE A 287 2.48 16.85 17.47
N THR A 288 3.80 16.80 17.58
CA THR A 288 4.58 17.37 18.68
C THR A 288 5.65 18.30 18.10
N THR A 289 6.39 18.99 18.96
CA THR A 289 7.51 19.85 18.55
C THR A 289 8.63 19.11 17.81
N THR A 290 8.73 17.78 17.99
CA THR A 290 9.84 16.97 17.47
C THR A 290 9.42 15.87 16.52
N CYS A 291 8.12 15.60 16.37
CA CYS A 291 7.64 14.57 15.46
C CYS A 291 6.20 14.79 15.01
N LEU A 292 5.90 14.25 13.83
CA LEU A 292 4.57 14.13 13.24
C LEU A 292 4.27 12.64 13.06
N THR A 293 3.22 12.15 13.71
CA THR A 293 2.75 10.77 13.59
C THR A 293 1.46 10.74 12.78
N VAL A 294 1.40 9.87 11.77
CA VAL A 294 0.26 9.72 10.86
C VAL A 294 -0.13 8.25 10.77
N ARG A 295 -1.38 7.95 11.10
CA ARG A 295 -1.94 6.61 11.04
C ARG A 295 -2.72 6.40 9.74
N VAL A 296 -2.11 5.71 8.78
CA VAL A 296 -2.76 5.30 7.53
C VAL A 296 -3.63 4.08 7.80
N ARG A 297 -4.94 4.26 7.88
CA ARG A 297 -5.88 3.20 8.27
C ARG A 297 -5.95 2.01 7.32
N ARG A 298 -5.80 2.25 6.02
CA ARG A 298 -5.90 1.24 4.96
C ARG A 298 -5.05 1.64 3.77
N SER A 299 -4.57 0.65 3.02
CA SER A 299 -3.88 0.88 1.74
C SER A 299 -4.36 -0.12 0.70
N LYS A 300 -4.07 0.13 -0.59
CA LYS A 300 -4.40 -0.83 -1.68
C LYS A 300 -3.81 -2.24 -1.43
N THR A 301 -2.67 -2.30 -0.73
CA THR A 301 -1.94 -3.53 -0.42
C THR A 301 -2.30 -4.12 0.95
N ASP A 302 -3.04 -3.38 1.78
CA ASP A 302 -3.55 -3.81 3.07
C ASP A 302 -5.05 -4.14 2.95
N GLN A 303 -5.31 -5.33 2.40
CA GLN A 303 -6.68 -5.83 2.17
C GLN A 303 -7.41 -6.18 3.48
N GLN A 304 -6.67 -6.41 4.57
CA GLN A 304 -7.22 -6.73 5.89
C GLN A 304 -7.48 -5.47 6.74
N GLY A 305 -6.89 -4.33 6.38
CA GLY A 305 -7.10 -3.05 7.05
C GLY A 305 -6.40 -2.98 8.42
N ARG A 306 -5.23 -3.60 8.54
CA ARG A 306 -4.38 -3.50 9.75
C ARG A 306 -3.93 -2.05 9.99
N GLY A 307 -3.81 -1.27 8.91
CA GLY A 307 -3.29 0.08 8.95
C GLY A 307 -1.79 0.11 9.18
N ALA A 308 -1.22 1.31 9.11
CA ALA A 308 0.20 1.53 9.32
C ALA A 308 0.42 2.90 9.96
N VAL A 309 1.40 2.99 10.86
CA VAL A 309 1.78 4.24 11.52
C VAL A 309 3.09 4.73 10.93
N LEU A 310 3.09 5.98 10.49
CA LEU A 310 4.25 6.67 9.95
C LEU A 310 4.65 7.76 10.94
N THR A 311 5.93 7.81 11.31
CA THR A 311 6.48 8.90 12.12
C THR A 311 7.52 9.67 11.32
N LEU A 312 7.31 10.99 11.20
CA LEU A 312 8.17 11.92 10.49
C LEU A 312 8.83 12.88 11.48
N GLY A 313 10.15 13.03 11.39
CA GLY A 313 10.91 14.02 12.14
C GLY A 313 10.99 15.38 11.44
N PRO A 314 11.45 16.44 12.13
CA PRO A 314 11.73 17.72 11.51
C PRO A 314 12.85 17.59 10.47
N CYS A 315 12.79 18.41 9.43
CA CYS A 315 13.85 18.53 8.44
C CYS A 315 14.76 19.71 8.79
N SER A 316 16.06 19.57 8.56
CA SER A 316 17.02 20.67 8.68
C SER A 316 16.76 21.80 7.69
N VAL A 317 16.14 21.49 6.55
CA VAL A 317 15.70 22.50 5.57
C VAL A 317 14.29 22.94 5.91
N GLU A 318 14.17 24.13 6.53
CA GLU A 318 12.89 24.65 7.01
C GLU A 318 11.82 24.73 5.92
N ALA A 319 12.22 25.10 4.69
CA ALA A 319 11.32 25.25 3.55
C ALA A 319 10.54 23.96 3.21
N ILE A 320 11.08 22.79 3.53
CA ILE A 320 10.46 21.49 3.25
C ILE A 320 10.25 20.66 4.52
N CYS A 321 10.24 21.28 5.70
CA CYS A 321 10.01 20.57 6.95
C CYS A 321 8.55 20.09 7.05
N PRO A 322 8.29 18.76 7.08
CA PRO A 322 6.92 18.23 7.10
C PRO A 322 6.21 18.51 8.44
N VAL A 323 6.95 18.48 9.56
CA VAL A 323 6.41 18.80 10.89
C VAL A 323 5.94 20.25 10.95
N ARG A 324 6.77 21.20 10.51
CA ARG A 324 6.42 22.62 10.50
C ARG A 324 5.26 22.92 9.56
N ALA A 325 5.30 22.42 8.33
CA ALA A 325 4.21 22.64 7.38
C ALA A 325 2.87 22.07 7.86
N MET A 326 2.88 20.91 8.52
CA MET A 326 1.66 20.35 9.14
C MET A 326 1.20 21.17 10.34
N SER A 327 2.11 21.69 11.16
CA SER A 327 1.78 22.59 12.27
C SER A 327 1.10 23.86 11.77
N ASP A 328 1.69 24.51 10.76
CA ASP A 328 1.17 25.74 10.16
C ASP A 328 -0.22 25.50 9.55
N TYR A 329 -0.39 24.38 8.84
CA TYR A 329 -1.69 24.01 8.27
C TYR A 329 -2.74 23.68 9.34
N LEU A 330 -2.41 22.94 10.39
CA LEU A 330 -3.36 22.59 11.45
C LEU A 330 -3.82 23.84 12.22
N ALA A 331 -2.96 24.85 12.38
CA ALA A 331 -3.33 26.13 12.94
C ALA A 331 -4.38 26.85 12.07
N CYS A 332 -4.24 26.83 10.74
CA CYS A 332 -5.22 27.42 9.81
C CYS A 332 -6.51 26.58 9.69
N ARG A 333 -6.40 25.25 9.73
CA ARG A 333 -7.53 24.30 9.57
C ARG A 333 -8.53 24.40 10.71
N GLY A 334 -8.05 24.65 11.93
CA GLY A 334 -8.84 24.62 13.15
C GLY A 334 -9.19 23.20 13.65
N PRO A 335 -9.85 23.11 14.81
CA PRO A 335 -10.05 21.85 15.55
C PRO A 335 -11.24 21.01 15.04
N VAL A 336 -11.94 21.45 14.00
CA VAL A 336 -13.18 20.82 13.53
C VAL A 336 -12.91 19.38 13.07
N ALA A 337 -13.75 18.44 13.52
CA ALA A 337 -13.65 17.05 13.09
C ALA A 337 -13.89 16.90 11.58
N GLY A 338 -13.21 15.95 10.94
CA GLY A 338 -13.37 15.70 9.51
C GLY A 338 -12.10 15.24 8.84
N TYR A 339 -12.05 15.42 7.52
CA TYR A 339 -10.87 15.12 6.71
C TYR A 339 -9.67 15.94 7.19
N LEU A 340 -8.48 15.32 7.14
CA LEU A 340 -7.25 15.98 7.51
C LEU A 340 -7.01 17.18 6.60
N PHE A 341 -7.05 16.95 5.28
CA PHE A 341 -6.91 17.98 4.26
C PHE A 341 -8.28 18.45 3.80
N GLN A 342 -8.63 19.67 4.19
CA GLN A 342 -9.90 20.31 3.86
C GLN A 342 -9.66 21.80 3.61
N HIS A 343 -10.51 22.40 2.79
CA HIS A 343 -10.56 23.83 2.55
C HIS A 343 -11.20 24.57 3.74
N THR A 344 -11.12 25.89 3.76
CA THR A 344 -11.69 26.74 4.82
C THR A 344 -13.21 26.63 4.94
N ASP A 345 -13.89 26.29 3.84
CA ASP A 345 -15.33 25.98 3.81
C ASP A 345 -15.67 24.58 4.38
N GLY A 346 -14.66 23.80 4.81
CA GLY A 346 -14.82 22.45 5.34
C GLY A 346 -14.91 21.35 4.28
N THR A 347 -14.88 21.69 2.99
CA THR A 347 -14.91 20.71 1.91
C THR A 347 -13.57 19.97 1.80
N PRO A 348 -13.56 18.67 1.50
CA PRO A 348 -12.32 17.90 1.47
C PRO A 348 -11.46 18.26 0.26
N LEU A 349 -10.14 18.25 0.45
CA LEU A 349 -9.22 18.26 -0.67
C LEU A 349 -9.38 16.98 -1.49
N THR A 350 -9.59 17.11 -2.80
CA THR A 350 -9.76 15.96 -3.69
C THR A 350 -8.47 15.59 -4.41
N LYS A 351 -8.35 14.31 -4.81
CA LYS A 351 -7.22 13.82 -5.60
C LYS A 351 -7.05 14.58 -6.92
N PHE A 352 -8.16 14.91 -7.58
CA PHE A 352 -8.15 15.68 -8.83
C PHE A 352 -7.59 17.08 -8.60
N GLN A 353 -8.11 17.82 -7.62
CA GLN A 353 -7.62 19.16 -7.29
C GLN A 353 -6.13 19.16 -6.94
N PHE A 354 -5.70 18.23 -6.09
CA PHE A 354 -4.28 18.08 -5.74
C PHE A 354 -3.39 17.86 -6.97
N GLY A 355 -3.77 16.94 -7.86
CA GLY A 355 -3.02 16.68 -9.09
C GLY A 355 -2.97 17.90 -10.01
N THR A 356 -4.10 18.57 -10.22
CA THR A 356 -4.21 19.73 -11.11
C THR A 356 -3.40 20.92 -10.61
N LEU A 357 -3.51 21.27 -9.32
CA LEU A 357 -2.80 22.43 -8.76
C LEU A 357 -1.29 22.18 -8.66
N ALA A 358 -0.87 20.97 -8.24
CA ALA A 358 0.55 20.60 -8.29
C ALA A 358 1.10 20.64 -9.72
N GLY A 359 0.31 20.20 -10.71
CA GLY A 359 0.67 20.28 -12.13
C GLY A 359 0.85 21.72 -12.62
N LYS A 360 -0.08 22.63 -12.25
CA LYS A 360 0.04 24.07 -12.57
C LYS A 360 1.30 24.71 -11.99
N VAL A 361 1.62 24.41 -10.73
CA VAL A 361 2.87 24.91 -10.09
C VAL A 361 4.10 24.40 -10.84
N LEU A 362 4.13 23.12 -11.21
CA LEU A 362 5.24 22.54 -11.96
C LEU A 362 5.38 23.12 -13.38
N GLN A 363 4.25 23.46 -14.02
CA GLN A 363 4.26 24.17 -15.29
C GLN A 363 4.88 25.57 -15.15
N GLN A 364 4.51 26.34 -14.12
CA GLN A 364 5.09 27.65 -13.85
C GLN A 364 6.58 27.61 -13.51
N LEU A 365 7.07 26.48 -12.98
CA LEU A 365 8.49 26.25 -12.72
C LEU A 365 9.30 25.91 -13.99
N GLY A 366 8.67 25.89 -15.16
CA GLY A 366 9.33 25.58 -16.43
C GLY A 366 9.63 24.10 -16.64
N VAL A 367 9.09 23.21 -15.80
CA VAL A 367 9.28 21.74 -15.92
C VAL A 367 8.05 21.03 -16.49
N GLY A 368 7.13 21.77 -17.10
CA GLY A 368 5.87 21.24 -17.64
C GLY A 368 6.03 20.26 -18.82
N SER A 369 7.19 20.22 -19.46
CA SER A 369 7.53 19.22 -20.48
C SER A 369 7.75 17.82 -19.92
N LEU A 370 7.99 17.72 -18.60
CA LEU A 370 8.18 16.46 -17.91
C LEU A 370 6.84 15.91 -17.42
N ARG A 371 6.68 14.58 -17.51
CA ARG A 371 5.47 13.91 -17.03
C ARG A 371 5.48 13.82 -15.51
N PHE A 372 4.73 14.70 -14.85
CA PHE A 372 4.46 14.61 -13.42
C PHE A 372 3.04 14.14 -13.14
N GLY A 373 2.87 13.42 -12.04
CA GLY A 373 1.55 13.03 -11.56
C GLY A 373 1.54 12.81 -10.05
N THR A 374 0.40 12.41 -9.51
CA THR A 374 0.25 12.13 -8.07
C THR A 374 1.22 11.06 -7.55
N HIS A 375 1.73 10.18 -8.41
CA HIS A 375 2.73 9.17 -8.02
C HIS A 375 4.17 9.73 -7.97
N SER A 376 4.46 10.85 -8.63
CA SER A 376 5.80 11.46 -8.68
C SER A 376 6.36 11.82 -7.30
N PHE A 377 5.49 12.13 -6.33
CA PHE A 377 5.88 12.33 -4.93
C PHE A 377 6.49 11.07 -4.33
N ARG A 378 5.82 9.93 -4.51
CA ARG A 378 6.27 8.63 -3.98
C ARG A 378 7.48 8.09 -4.72
N ILE A 379 7.54 8.25 -6.05
CA ILE A 379 8.73 7.90 -6.86
C ILE A 379 9.92 8.75 -6.40
N GLY A 380 9.69 10.05 -6.19
CA GLY A 380 10.68 11.00 -5.70
C GLY A 380 11.24 10.64 -4.32
N ALA A 381 10.37 10.31 -3.38
CA ALA A 381 10.76 9.88 -2.04
C ALA A 381 11.63 8.62 -2.08
N ALA A 382 11.20 7.60 -2.83
CA ALA A 382 11.95 6.35 -2.98
C ALA A 382 13.31 6.57 -3.66
N SER A 383 13.35 7.42 -4.70
CA SER A 383 14.59 7.74 -5.42
C SER A 383 15.56 8.55 -4.56
N THR A 384 15.05 9.48 -3.76
CA THR A 384 15.84 10.27 -2.81
C THR A 384 16.41 9.37 -1.70
N ALA A 385 15.60 8.46 -1.15
CA ALA A 385 16.09 7.48 -0.18
C ALA A 385 17.18 6.56 -0.79
N ALA A 386 17.02 6.13 -2.04
CA ALA A 386 18.05 5.36 -2.74
C ALA A 386 19.36 6.17 -2.89
N ALA A 387 19.26 7.45 -3.28
CA ALA A 387 20.41 8.33 -3.43
C ALA A 387 21.13 8.61 -2.10
N LEU A 388 20.40 8.63 -0.98
CA LEU A 388 20.95 8.75 0.37
C LEU A 388 21.54 7.45 0.93
N GLY A 389 21.54 6.37 0.14
CA GLY A 389 22.17 5.09 0.51
C GLY A 389 21.30 4.16 1.35
N TYR A 390 19.99 4.43 1.47
CA TYR A 390 19.09 3.48 2.14
C TYR A 390 19.00 2.17 1.36
N PRO A 391 19.07 1.00 2.01
CA PRO A 391 19.01 -0.27 1.32
C PRO A 391 17.61 -0.49 0.72
N ARG A 392 17.56 -1.17 -0.44
CA ARG A 392 16.31 -1.34 -1.21
C ARG A 392 15.16 -1.98 -0.43
N GLY A 393 15.47 -2.84 0.55
CA GLY A 393 14.47 -3.43 1.45
C GLY A 393 13.75 -2.38 2.30
N ASP A 394 14.48 -1.38 2.78
CA ASP A 394 13.96 -0.29 3.61
C ASP A 394 13.12 0.68 2.78
N ILE A 395 13.54 0.96 1.55
CA ILE A 395 12.80 1.82 0.60
C ILE A 395 11.44 1.22 0.22
N ARG A 396 11.37 -0.11 0.11
CA ARG A 396 10.11 -0.82 -0.18
C ARG A 396 9.16 -0.83 1.03
N SER A 397 9.69 -0.72 2.23
CA SER A 397 9.01 -0.86 3.53
C SER A 397 8.84 0.47 4.29
N CYS A 398 9.13 1.64 3.69
CA CYS A 398 8.98 2.98 4.33
C CYS A 398 7.60 3.31 4.94
N ARG A 399 6.63 2.39 4.89
CA ARG A 399 5.27 2.53 5.45
C ARG A 399 5.02 1.69 6.69
N GLU A 400 5.83 0.67 6.95
CA GLU A 400 5.70 -0.18 8.13
C GLU A 400 6.65 0.38 9.20
N SER A 401 6.11 0.88 10.30
CA SER A 401 6.90 1.23 11.48
C SER A 401 7.62 -0.02 11.95
N ARG A 402 8.89 -0.15 11.59
CA ARG A 402 9.75 -1.22 12.10
C ARG A 402 10.00 -0.96 13.57
N ALA A 403 9.77 -1.96 14.40
CA ALA A 403 10.17 -1.89 15.79
C ALA A 403 11.69 -1.71 15.87
N ARG A 404 12.13 -0.68 16.57
CA ARG A 404 13.52 -0.43 16.87
C ARG A 404 13.94 -1.31 18.04
N VAL A 405 14.80 -2.28 17.76
CA VAL A 405 15.37 -3.18 18.75
C VAL A 405 16.81 -2.76 19.01
N VAL A 406 17.15 -2.43 20.25
CA VAL A 406 18.56 -2.25 20.66
C VAL A 406 19.01 -3.53 21.34
N PHE A 407 20.03 -4.20 20.80
CA PHE A 407 20.66 -5.37 21.41
C PHE A 407 21.94 -4.94 22.14
N LEU A 408 21.84 -4.80 23.45
CA LEU A 408 22.92 -4.36 24.32
C LEU A 408 23.58 -5.55 25.04
N GLY A 409 24.91 -5.60 25.07
CA GLY A 409 25.57 -6.60 25.88
C GLY A 409 27.07 -6.68 25.74
N HIS A 410 27.65 -7.71 26.34
CA HIS A 410 29.09 -7.91 26.34
C HIS A 410 29.60 -8.59 25.06
N SER A 411 30.75 -9.27 25.16
CA SER A 411 31.40 -10.02 24.08
C SER A 411 30.48 -10.95 23.27
N TYR A 412 29.40 -11.50 23.84
CA TYR A 412 28.50 -12.38 23.09
C TYR A 412 27.74 -11.58 22.03
N VAL A 413 27.17 -10.44 22.40
CA VAL A 413 26.48 -9.53 21.47
C VAL A 413 27.46 -9.00 20.41
N TYR A 414 28.68 -8.63 20.81
CA TYR A 414 29.72 -8.18 19.89
C TYR A 414 30.07 -9.22 18.82
N TRP A 415 30.22 -10.49 19.22
CA TRP A 415 30.53 -11.57 18.27
C TRP A 415 29.29 -12.04 17.51
N ALA A 416 28.11 -11.98 18.12
CA ALA A 416 26.83 -12.31 17.49
C ALA A 416 26.54 -11.37 16.32
N GLU A 417 26.80 -10.06 16.45
CA GLU A 417 26.68 -9.12 15.34
C GLU A 417 27.58 -9.54 14.16
N LYS A 418 28.86 -9.79 14.44
CA LYS A 418 29.83 -10.20 13.41
C LYS A 418 29.44 -11.51 12.75
N PHE A 419 28.95 -12.47 13.53
CA PHE A 419 28.46 -13.74 13.03
C PHE A 419 27.23 -13.56 12.16
N ALA A 420 26.23 -12.79 12.61
CA ALA A 420 25.01 -12.51 11.88
C ALA A 420 25.28 -11.85 10.52
N ARG A 421 26.23 -10.90 10.46
CA ARG A 421 26.63 -10.22 9.22
C ARG A 421 27.33 -11.13 8.20
N ARG A 422 28.09 -12.13 8.65
CA ARG A 422 28.83 -13.05 7.76
C ARG A 422 28.07 -14.33 7.42
N SER A 423 26.92 -14.57 8.05
CA SER A 423 26.09 -15.76 7.90
C SER A 423 24.77 -15.42 7.19
N GLY A 424 23.90 -16.43 7.03
CA GLY A 424 22.57 -16.25 6.41
C GLY A 424 21.56 -15.45 7.25
N TRP A 425 21.90 -15.07 8.50
CA TRP A 425 21.01 -14.34 9.41
C TRP A 425 20.81 -12.88 8.99
N GLY A 426 21.85 -12.24 8.44
CA GLY A 426 21.85 -10.83 8.12
C GLY A 426 21.79 -9.93 9.38
N PRO A 427 21.87 -8.60 9.20
CA PRO A 427 21.98 -7.65 10.31
C PRO A 427 20.73 -7.57 11.19
N ASN A 428 19.56 -8.00 10.70
CA ASN A 428 18.28 -7.97 11.41
C ASN A 428 17.77 -9.38 11.77
N LEU A 429 18.65 -10.38 11.83
CA LEU A 429 18.32 -11.75 12.26
C LEU A 429 17.16 -12.40 11.50
N GLY A 430 17.02 -12.14 10.20
CA GLY A 430 15.93 -12.70 9.40
C GLY A 430 14.52 -12.25 9.83
N LEU A 431 14.37 -11.25 10.70
CA LEU A 431 13.06 -10.72 11.15
C LEU A 431 12.34 -9.85 10.08
N GLY A 432 12.79 -9.93 8.83
CA GLY A 432 12.16 -9.27 7.68
C GLY A 432 11.92 -7.77 7.87
N ASN A 433 10.67 -7.36 7.69
CA ASN A 433 10.23 -5.97 7.83
C ASN A 433 9.66 -5.65 9.23
N SER A 434 9.74 -6.57 10.19
CA SER A 434 9.13 -6.39 11.51
C SER A 434 10.00 -5.58 12.47
N ALA A 435 11.33 -5.64 12.32
CA ALA A 435 12.25 -4.94 13.22
C ALA A 435 13.55 -4.50 12.55
N VAL A 436 14.18 -3.47 13.13
CA VAL A 436 15.57 -3.07 12.88
C VAL A 436 16.37 -3.29 14.15
N VAL A 437 17.47 -4.03 14.05
CA VAL A 437 18.34 -4.36 15.19
C VAL A 437 19.57 -3.45 15.21
N ASP A 438 19.68 -2.61 16.24
CA ASP A 438 20.87 -1.82 16.57
C ASP A 438 21.75 -2.60 17.55
N TRP A 439 22.93 -3.02 17.09
CA TRP A 439 23.86 -3.84 17.84
C TRP A 439 24.79 -2.98 18.70
N ARG A 440 24.71 -3.17 20.03
CA ARG A 440 25.50 -2.43 21.02
C ARG A 440 26.30 -3.40 21.90
N GLY A 441 27.12 -4.21 21.22
CA GLY A 441 28.03 -5.15 21.85
C GLY A 441 29.38 -4.51 22.21
N LYS A 442 29.78 -4.53 23.48
CA LYS A 442 31.12 -4.10 23.93
C LYS A 442 31.85 -5.24 24.64
N ARG A 443 33.03 -5.63 24.15
CA ARG A 443 33.83 -6.68 24.78
C ARG A 443 34.22 -6.28 26.20
N GLY A 444 34.14 -7.23 27.14
CA GLY A 444 34.51 -7.01 28.54
C GLY A 444 33.55 -6.14 29.35
N MET A 445 32.45 -5.67 28.74
CA MET A 445 31.47 -4.81 29.42
C MET A 445 30.96 -5.46 30.70
N ARG A 446 30.87 -4.64 31.75
CA ARG A 446 30.31 -4.98 33.07
C ARG A 446 28.99 -4.23 33.31
N TRP A 447 28.21 -4.67 34.28
CA TRP A 447 26.88 -4.10 34.54
C TRP A 447 26.92 -2.61 34.87
N ARG A 448 27.96 -2.15 35.59
CA ARG A 448 28.16 -0.71 35.90
C ARG A 448 28.14 0.21 34.67
N GLU A 449 28.44 -0.31 33.49
CA GLU A 449 28.47 0.45 32.22
C GLU A 449 27.10 0.46 31.51
N PHE A 450 26.13 -0.32 31.99
CA PHE A 450 24.80 -0.49 31.39
C PHE A 450 24.11 0.84 31.14
N ARG A 451 23.98 1.69 32.18
CA ARG A 451 23.26 2.97 32.08
C ARG A 451 23.79 3.87 30.98
N GLY A 452 25.11 4.09 30.96
CA GLY A 452 25.75 4.94 29.95
C GLY A 452 25.59 4.38 28.54
N ALA A 453 25.72 3.06 28.38
CA ALA A 453 25.58 2.41 27.08
C ALA A 453 24.12 2.39 26.59
N ALA A 454 23.15 2.11 27.47
CA ALA A 454 21.72 2.14 27.15
C ALA A 454 21.25 3.55 26.80
N TRP A 455 21.72 4.57 27.54
CA TRP A 455 21.43 5.97 27.25
C TRP A 455 22.01 6.42 25.90
N ALA A 456 23.28 6.10 25.65
CA ALA A 456 23.93 6.41 24.37
C ALA A 456 23.25 5.68 23.21
N ALA A 457 22.78 4.44 23.42
CA ALA A 457 22.04 3.68 22.43
C ALA A 457 20.65 4.27 22.17
N ALA A 458 19.98 4.86 23.15
CA ALA A 458 18.70 5.53 22.94
C ALA A 458 18.83 6.71 21.95
N GLN A 459 19.94 7.45 21.97
CA GLN A 459 20.12 8.65 21.13
C GLN A 459 18.98 9.68 21.29
N GLY A 460 18.45 9.81 22.50
CA GLY A 460 17.34 10.72 22.81
C GLY A 460 15.93 10.17 22.51
N GLN A 461 15.81 8.99 21.89
CA GLN A 461 14.52 8.30 21.69
C GLN A 461 14.58 6.86 22.21
N PRO A 462 13.62 6.41 23.03
CA PRO A 462 13.65 5.04 23.52
C PRO A 462 13.44 4.04 22.36
N PRO A 463 14.18 2.91 22.33
CA PRO A 463 13.81 1.79 21.47
C PRO A 463 12.49 1.16 21.91
N ASP A 464 11.76 0.57 20.96
CA ASP A 464 10.56 -0.22 21.26
C ASP A 464 10.92 -1.44 22.13
N ILE A 465 12.06 -2.06 21.82
CA ILE A 465 12.61 -3.19 22.58
C ILE A 465 14.06 -2.93 22.96
N LEU A 466 14.36 -2.96 24.25
CA LEU A 466 15.72 -3.03 24.78
C LEU A 466 16.04 -4.49 25.14
N LEU A 467 16.77 -5.18 24.27
CA LEU A 467 17.25 -6.54 24.48
C LEU A 467 18.62 -6.52 25.17
N VAL A 468 18.75 -7.16 26.33
CA VAL A 468 19.95 -7.10 27.17
C VAL A 468 20.54 -8.50 27.38
N HIS A 469 21.83 -8.66 27.04
CA HIS A 469 22.66 -9.81 27.41
C HIS A 469 23.95 -9.32 28.11
N LEU A 470 23.85 -9.06 29.42
CA LEU A 470 24.93 -8.46 30.22
C LEU A 470 24.88 -8.97 31.67
N GLY A 471 26.00 -8.94 32.40
CA GLY A 471 26.09 -9.37 33.81
C GLY A 471 26.98 -10.60 34.03
N GLY A 472 27.28 -11.35 32.97
CA GLY A 472 28.11 -12.56 33.08
C GLY A 472 29.55 -12.27 33.56
N ASN A 473 30.11 -11.10 33.25
CA ASN A 473 31.47 -10.73 33.71
C ASN A 473 31.49 -10.34 35.18
N ASP A 474 30.38 -9.81 35.69
CA ASP A 474 30.24 -9.27 37.05
C ASP A 474 30.23 -10.37 38.11
N LEU A 475 29.84 -11.59 37.75
CA LEU A 475 29.86 -12.75 38.65
C LEU A 475 31.26 -13.07 39.22
N THR A 476 32.33 -12.62 38.57
CA THR A 476 33.70 -12.76 39.06
C THR A 476 34.14 -11.62 40.00
N ALA A 477 33.42 -10.50 39.97
CA ALA A 477 33.79 -9.27 40.69
C ALA A 477 32.86 -8.95 41.86
N GLN A 478 31.63 -9.48 41.87
CA GLN A 478 30.65 -9.24 42.93
C GLN A 478 29.72 -10.43 43.15
N THR A 479 28.98 -10.41 44.25
CA THR A 479 28.01 -11.46 44.55
C THR A 479 26.81 -11.40 43.60
N GLY A 480 26.21 -12.56 43.30
CA GLY A 480 24.99 -12.62 42.50
C GLY A 480 23.85 -11.77 43.06
N LYS A 481 23.73 -11.68 44.40
CA LYS A 481 22.73 -10.85 45.07
C LYS A 481 22.92 -9.35 44.79
N SER A 482 24.16 -8.85 44.86
CA SER A 482 24.46 -7.44 44.51
C SER A 482 24.12 -7.15 43.05
N LEU A 483 24.52 -8.06 42.15
CA LEU A 483 24.23 -7.94 40.72
C LEU A 483 22.72 -7.89 40.43
N ILE A 484 21.92 -8.75 41.07
CA ILE A 484 20.46 -8.74 40.92
C ILE A 484 19.90 -7.36 41.31
N LEU A 485 20.29 -6.81 42.46
CA LEU A 485 19.79 -5.52 42.93
C LEU A 485 20.14 -4.38 41.97
N GLU A 486 21.37 -4.37 41.44
CA GLU A 486 21.78 -3.38 40.44
C GLU A 486 20.99 -3.50 39.13
N ILE A 487 20.78 -4.72 38.63
CA ILE A 487 19.99 -4.97 37.43
C ILE A 487 18.57 -4.43 37.60
N LEU A 488 17.88 -4.84 38.67
CA LEU A 488 16.49 -4.47 38.90
C LEU A 488 16.33 -2.96 39.13
N ARG A 489 17.25 -2.33 39.85
CA ARG A 489 17.26 -0.87 40.03
C ARG A 489 17.38 -0.14 38.70
N ASP A 490 18.25 -0.60 37.82
CA ASP A 490 18.50 0.06 36.54
C ASP A 490 17.37 -0.18 35.54
N PHE A 491 16.75 -1.36 35.55
CA PHE A 491 15.54 -1.64 34.77
C PHE A 491 14.35 -0.82 35.26
N ALA A 492 14.16 -0.68 36.58
CA ALA A 492 13.14 0.19 37.14
C ALA A 492 13.35 1.66 36.73
N ALA A 493 14.59 2.16 36.79
CA ALA A 493 14.92 3.50 36.34
C ALA A 493 14.65 3.68 34.83
N TRP A 494 15.02 2.70 34.00
CA TRP A 494 14.73 2.72 32.57
C TRP A 494 13.23 2.74 32.30
N LYS A 495 12.45 1.89 32.97
CA LYS A 495 11.00 1.79 32.78
C LYS A 495 10.27 3.05 33.26
N ALA A 496 10.77 3.70 34.31
CA ALA A 496 10.26 4.98 34.78
C ALA A 496 10.47 6.11 33.75
N LEU A 497 11.64 6.14 33.09
CA LEU A 497 11.94 7.12 32.05
C LEU A 497 11.23 6.82 30.73
N PHE A 498 11.09 5.54 30.38
CA PHE A 498 10.56 5.08 29.11
C PHE A 498 9.49 3.98 29.30
N PRO A 499 8.27 4.34 29.74
CA PRO A 499 7.22 3.37 30.06
C PRO A 499 6.81 2.48 28.88
N ALA A 500 6.86 3.01 27.65
CA ALA A 500 6.51 2.29 26.44
C ALA A 500 7.59 1.29 25.97
N SER A 501 8.85 1.47 26.38
CA SER A 501 9.95 0.58 26.00
C SER A 501 9.81 -0.77 26.73
N ARG A 502 9.87 -1.88 26.00
CA ARG A 502 9.87 -3.23 26.59
C ARG A 502 11.30 -3.69 26.82
N ILE A 503 11.56 -4.28 27.98
CA ILE A 503 12.86 -4.90 28.27
C ILE A 503 12.77 -6.39 27.97
N VAL A 504 13.71 -6.88 27.17
CA VAL A 504 13.88 -8.31 26.91
C VAL A 504 15.18 -8.77 27.54
N TRP A 505 15.09 -9.67 28.50
CA TRP A 505 16.25 -10.23 29.20
C TRP A 505 16.71 -11.53 28.53
N SER A 506 17.90 -11.53 27.95
CA SER A 506 18.55 -12.75 27.48
C SER A 506 19.33 -13.37 28.65
N THR A 507 18.94 -14.58 29.04
CA THR A 507 19.51 -15.26 30.21
C THR A 507 21.02 -15.44 30.09
N LEU A 508 21.73 -15.34 31.23
CA LEU A 508 23.17 -15.57 31.25
C LEU A 508 23.49 -17.02 30.88
N ILE A 509 24.34 -17.20 29.88
CA ILE A 509 24.79 -18.51 29.39
C ILE A 509 25.94 -19.03 30.30
N PRO A 510 25.97 -20.33 30.63
CA PRO A 510 27.07 -20.91 31.40
C PRO A 510 28.42 -20.75 30.69
N ARG A 511 29.51 -20.71 31.47
CA ARG A 511 30.89 -20.75 30.94
C ARG A 511 31.59 -21.99 31.45
N GLN A 512 32.48 -22.54 30.62
CA GLN A 512 33.32 -23.68 30.98
C GLN A 512 34.50 -23.23 31.85
N THR A 513 35.02 -22.04 31.55
CA THR A 513 36.13 -21.41 32.24
C THR A 513 35.75 -19.99 32.68
N TRP A 514 36.37 -19.53 33.75
CA TRP A 514 36.21 -18.17 34.29
C TRP A 514 37.60 -17.57 34.47
N GLN A 515 37.73 -16.23 34.36
CA GLN A 515 39.04 -15.56 34.34
C GLN A 515 39.75 -15.49 35.71
N ALA A 516 39.12 -15.95 36.79
CA ALA A 516 39.66 -15.90 38.15
C ALA A 516 39.86 -17.32 38.68
N ASP A 517 40.71 -17.50 39.71
CA ASP A 517 40.96 -18.77 40.46
C ASP A 517 39.74 -19.27 41.25
N CYS A 518 38.53 -18.92 40.80
CA CYS A 518 37.27 -19.23 41.42
C CYS A 518 36.73 -20.58 40.92
N ASP A 519 36.06 -21.32 41.80
CA ASP A 519 35.34 -22.55 41.45
C ASP A 519 34.27 -22.29 40.35
N PRO A 520 34.42 -22.86 39.14
CA PRO A 520 33.46 -22.73 38.05
C PRO A 520 32.05 -23.24 38.41
N GLN A 521 31.94 -24.23 39.30
CA GLN A 521 30.64 -24.75 39.73
C GLN A 521 29.92 -23.75 40.63
N LYS A 522 30.63 -23.08 41.55
CA LYS A 522 30.10 -22.01 42.39
C LYS A 522 29.64 -20.81 41.55
N LEU A 523 30.42 -20.38 40.55
CA LEU A 523 30.02 -19.27 39.67
C LEU A 523 28.81 -19.62 38.80
N ASN A 524 28.75 -20.84 38.26
CA ASN A 524 27.58 -21.32 37.53
C ASN A 524 26.34 -21.49 38.44
N ARG A 525 26.51 -21.83 39.73
CA ARG A 525 25.42 -21.78 40.73
C ARG A 525 24.93 -20.34 40.93
N SER A 526 25.83 -19.38 41.13
CA SER A 526 25.48 -17.97 41.26
C SER A 526 24.74 -17.45 40.02
N ARG A 527 25.23 -17.77 38.82
CA ARG A 527 24.57 -17.45 37.54
C ARG A 527 23.12 -17.95 37.49
N ARG A 528 22.86 -19.19 37.92
CA ARG A 528 21.50 -19.76 37.97
C ARG A 528 20.60 -18.95 38.90
N GLY A 529 21.10 -18.56 40.08
CA GLY A 529 20.37 -17.69 41.00
C GLY A 529 20.04 -16.33 40.40
N VAL A 530 21.01 -15.69 39.72
CA VAL A 530 20.78 -14.42 39.01
C VAL A 530 19.71 -14.58 37.93
N ASN A 531 19.82 -15.59 37.08
CA ASN A 531 18.82 -15.85 36.05
C ASN A 531 17.44 -16.08 36.66
N GLN A 532 17.33 -16.89 37.71
CA GLN A 532 16.05 -17.19 38.35
C GLN A 532 15.33 -15.91 38.83
N GLU A 533 16.03 -15.07 39.59
CA GLU A 533 15.44 -13.86 40.17
C GLU A 533 15.17 -12.78 39.13
N VAL A 534 16.12 -12.53 38.21
CA VAL A 534 15.94 -11.51 37.16
C VAL A 534 14.85 -11.92 36.18
N CYS A 535 14.79 -13.19 35.77
CA CYS A 535 13.69 -13.65 34.90
C CYS A 535 12.33 -13.47 35.57
N ARG A 536 12.22 -13.83 36.85
CA ARG A 536 10.97 -13.66 37.60
C ARG A 536 10.52 -12.21 37.65
N ALA A 537 11.43 -11.28 37.92
CA ALA A 537 11.12 -9.85 37.97
C ALA A 537 10.79 -9.28 36.58
N VAL A 538 11.57 -9.63 35.55
CA VAL A 538 11.38 -9.15 34.18
C VAL A 538 10.04 -9.57 33.61
N SER A 539 9.67 -10.85 33.74
CA SER A 539 8.37 -11.35 33.29
C SER A 539 7.19 -10.72 34.03
N ARG A 540 7.39 -10.24 35.27
CA ARG A 540 6.33 -9.62 36.07
C ARG A 540 6.12 -8.14 35.74
N GLU A 541 7.21 -7.38 35.58
CA GLU A 541 7.15 -5.91 35.62
C GLU A 541 7.78 -5.20 34.42
N PHE A 542 8.71 -5.84 33.70
CA PHE A 542 9.56 -5.12 32.74
C PHE A 542 9.31 -5.51 31.27
N GLY A 543 9.02 -6.78 31.02
CA GLY A 543 8.82 -7.29 29.66
C GLY A 543 8.95 -8.80 29.60
N ALA A 544 9.93 -9.29 28.85
CA ALA A 544 10.03 -10.71 28.51
C ALA A 544 11.43 -11.28 28.67
N VAL A 545 11.53 -12.60 28.58
CA VAL A 545 12.75 -13.36 28.84
C VAL A 545 13.04 -14.28 27.66
N VAL A 546 14.29 -14.28 27.22
CA VAL A 546 14.82 -15.26 26.26
C VAL A 546 15.74 -16.22 27.00
N GLY A 547 15.26 -17.46 27.12
CA GLY A 547 16.00 -18.58 27.69
C GLY A 547 16.93 -19.25 26.67
N HIS A 548 18.01 -19.83 27.16
CA HIS A 548 19.01 -20.56 26.37
C HIS A 548 19.16 -22.01 26.89
N PRO A 549 18.12 -22.86 26.78
CA PRO A 549 18.05 -24.14 27.48
C PRO A 549 19.06 -25.17 26.98
N GLU A 550 19.45 -25.09 25.71
CA GLU A 550 20.39 -26.02 25.09
C GLU A 550 21.86 -25.77 25.46
N PHE A 551 22.17 -24.66 26.15
CA PHE A 551 23.54 -24.37 26.60
C PHE A 551 23.86 -25.07 27.92
N GLY A 552 24.92 -25.87 27.91
CA GLY A 552 25.45 -26.53 29.10
C GLY A 552 26.98 -26.55 29.12
N VAL A 553 27.57 -26.64 30.32
CA VAL A 553 29.04 -26.68 30.50
C VAL A 553 29.67 -27.89 29.79
N ARG A 554 28.93 -28.99 29.66
CA ARG A 554 29.41 -30.23 29.00
C ARG A 554 29.35 -30.18 27.47
N ARG A 555 28.66 -29.20 26.88
CA ARG A 555 28.53 -29.05 25.42
C ARG A 555 29.70 -28.27 24.83
N THR A 556 30.88 -28.89 24.85
CA THR A 556 32.15 -28.28 24.41
C THR A 556 32.11 -27.70 22.99
N GLU A 557 31.34 -28.32 22.10
CA GLU A 557 31.17 -27.92 20.70
C GLU A 557 30.51 -26.54 20.54
N LEU A 558 29.78 -26.05 21.55
CA LEU A 558 29.16 -24.72 21.55
C LEU A 558 30.12 -23.61 21.98
N TYR A 559 31.31 -23.95 22.48
CA TYR A 559 32.31 -23.00 22.97
C TYR A 559 33.57 -23.03 22.11
N ARG A 560 34.30 -21.91 22.11
CA ARG A 560 35.66 -21.85 21.61
C ARG A 560 36.60 -22.56 22.59
N PRO A 561 37.84 -22.89 22.17
CA PRO A 561 38.84 -23.52 23.05
C PRO A 561 39.10 -22.76 24.36
N ASN A 562 38.84 -21.45 24.39
CA ASN A 562 38.98 -20.66 25.61
C ASN A 562 37.89 -20.92 26.66
N GLY A 563 36.84 -21.70 26.38
CA GLY A 563 35.77 -22.06 27.31
C GLY A 563 34.85 -20.92 27.75
N VAL A 564 35.06 -19.71 27.24
CA VAL A 564 34.31 -18.49 27.59
C VAL A 564 33.44 -18.03 26.44
N HIS A 565 33.93 -18.06 25.19
CA HIS A 565 33.24 -17.51 24.04
C HIS A 565 32.54 -18.61 23.25
N LEU A 566 31.44 -18.28 22.56
CA LEU A 566 30.74 -19.28 21.74
C LEU A 566 31.48 -19.56 20.43
N SER A 567 31.44 -20.83 20.01
CA SER A 567 31.84 -21.27 18.67
C SER A 567 30.81 -20.81 17.63
N ASP A 568 31.05 -21.10 16.36
CA ASP A 568 30.06 -20.82 15.30
C ASP A 568 28.75 -21.60 15.53
N ALA A 569 28.83 -22.86 15.96
CA ALA A 569 27.65 -23.65 16.34
C ALA A 569 26.92 -23.05 17.56
N GLY A 570 27.67 -22.54 18.55
CA GLY A 570 27.09 -21.84 19.68
C GLY A 570 26.45 -20.50 19.29
N MET A 571 27.03 -19.75 18.35
CA MET A 571 26.44 -18.50 17.85
C MET A 571 25.16 -18.74 17.05
N GLU A 572 25.12 -19.80 16.23
CA GLU A 572 23.92 -20.21 15.49
C GLU A 572 22.75 -20.49 16.45
N LEU A 573 23.02 -21.28 17.49
CA LEU A 573 22.04 -21.59 18.55
C LEU A 573 21.60 -20.33 19.30
N PHE A 574 22.55 -19.47 19.68
CA PHE A 574 22.26 -18.23 20.40
C PHE A 574 21.35 -17.30 19.58
N LEU A 575 21.68 -17.08 18.31
CA LEU A 575 20.88 -16.20 17.44
C LEU A 575 19.49 -16.78 17.16
N ARG A 576 19.35 -18.10 17.06
CA ARG A 576 18.05 -18.77 16.93
C ARG A 576 17.15 -18.51 18.13
N ASP A 577 17.66 -18.65 19.34
CA ASP A 577 16.90 -18.37 20.56
C ASP A 577 16.49 -16.89 20.62
N ILE A 578 17.42 -15.98 20.31
CA ILE A 578 17.17 -14.53 20.28
C ILE A 578 16.12 -14.17 19.24
N GLN A 579 16.23 -14.67 18.01
CA GLN A 579 15.25 -14.41 16.96
C GLN A 579 13.86 -14.90 17.36
N ARG A 580 13.75 -16.12 17.90
CA ARG A 580 12.47 -16.69 18.34
C ARG A 580 11.84 -15.84 19.45
N GLY A 581 12.64 -15.43 20.42
CA GLY A 581 12.18 -14.55 21.51
C GLY A 581 11.73 -13.18 21.00
N LEU A 582 12.51 -12.55 20.13
CA LEU A 582 12.15 -11.26 19.52
C LEU A 582 10.91 -11.36 18.66
N ALA A 583 10.75 -12.41 17.85
CA ALA A 583 9.58 -12.61 17.01
C ALA A 583 8.29 -12.71 17.85
N ALA A 584 8.35 -13.41 18.99
CA ALA A 584 7.21 -13.47 19.92
C ALA A 584 6.88 -12.09 20.50
N GLU A 585 7.89 -11.33 20.93
CA GLU A 585 7.67 -9.99 21.49
C GLU A 585 7.13 -8.99 20.47
N LEU A 586 7.65 -9.03 19.25
CA LEU A 586 7.16 -8.19 18.15
C LEU A 586 5.68 -8.47 17.86
N ALA A 587 5.25 -9.73 17.88
CA ALA A 587 3.83 -10.06 17.72
C ALA A 587 2.94 -9.45 18.82
N THR A 588 3.45 -9.32 20.06
CA THR A 588 2.70 -8.66 21.14
C THR A 588 2.59 -7.14 20.97
N LEU A 589 3.58 -6.50 20.33
CA LEU A 589 3.53 -5.07 20.00
C LEU A 589 2.50 -4.78 18.90
N ASP A 590 2.28 -5.74 18.00
CA ASP A 590 1.30 -5.67 16.91
C ASP A 590 -0.16 -5.95 17.37
N GLY A 591 -0.38 -6.26 18.65
CA GLY A 591 -1.71 -6.48 19.23
C GLY A 591 -2.34 -7.85 18.96
N GLU A 592 -1.55 -8.82 18.48
CA GLU A 592 -1.98 -10.22 18.39
C GLU A 592 -1.75 -10.89 19.76
N PRO A 593 -2.74 -11.59 20.34
CA PRO A 593 -2.49 -12.42 21.51
C PRO A 593 -1.47 -13.49 21.12
N GLY A 594 -0.38 -13.58 21.89
CA GLY A 594 0.66 -14.59 21.68
C GLY A 594 0.09 -16.02 21.69
N PRO A 595 0.81 -16.98 21.08
CA PRO A 595 0.36 -18.37 20.97
C PRO A 595 0.09 -19.05 22.31
#